data_AF-A0A838NWR5-F1
#
_entry.id   AF-A0A838NWR5-F1
#
_cell.length_a   1.000
_cell.length_b   1.000
_cell.length_c   1.000
_cell.angle_alpha   90.00
_cell.angle_beta   90.00
_cell.angle_gamma   90.00
#
_symmetry.space_group_name_H-M   'P 1'
#
loop_
_entity.id
_entity.type
_entity.pdbx_description
1 polymer ?
#
loop_
_entity_poly.entity_id
_entity_poly.type
_entity_poly.pdbx_seq_one_letter_code
_entity_poly.pdbx_strand_id
1 'polypeptide(L)'
;RPWPWILVGFVGALRYPGLANPEEGYVRVMVDILPSPFKGLLLAAFAAAYMSTISTHLNWGASYLVNDVYLRFVRPEASPRAQVFASRLATAVLMVLSLGVMSFLTSVEQGWTLLLGLGAGTGLVFILRWYWWRVNAWSEISAMAASFVTSIVLQANGRDFGNTGSFDYAYSMLVTVGVTTVVWLAVTLLTGPESDATLDRFYRRVRPGGPGWRRVAERLGYGDDPIPGGALSWVNWVAGLAAVYSAVFAVGAFLTGSPRNGLLYGGVAIGSFLLIQRNLRSDKQLAAYVDTGVRDRLAFPPDTASGPDVSKE
;
A
#
# COMPACT_ATOMS: atom_id res chain seq x y z
N ARG A 1 -8.63 10.21 7.65
CA ARG A 1 -8.77 11.20 6.55
C ARG A 1 -10.08 11.10 5.71
N PRO A 2 -10.80 9.97 5.58
CA PRO A 2 -11.95 9.91 4.67
C PRO A 2 -13.24 10.58 5.19
N TRP A 3 -13.33 10.85 6.50
CA TRP A 3 -14.55 11.34 7.16
C TRP A 3 -15.25 12.56 6.52
N PRO A 4 -14.55 13.65 6.14
CA PRO A 4 -15.20 14.77 5.47
C PRO A 4 -15.89 14.37 4.16
N TRP A 5 -15.28 13.45 3.40
CA TRP A 5 -15.82 12.95 2.14
C TRP A 5 -17.04 12.06 2.35
N ILE A 6 -16.99 11.18 3.37
CA ILE A 6 -18.11 10.32 3.76
C ILE A 6 -19.32 11.16 4.18
N LEU A 7 -19.11 12.24 4.94
CA LEU A 7 -20.17 13.16 5.36
C LEU A 7 -20.88 13.80 4.17
N VAL A 8 -20.13 14.34 3.22
CA VAL A 8 -20.71 14.97 2.02
C VAL A 8 -21.44 13.92 1.17
N GLY A 9 -20.89 12.71 1.03
CA GLY A 9 -21.58 11.59 0.38
C GLY A 9 -22.90 11.21 1.07
N PHE A 10 -22.92 11.18 2.40
CA PHE A 10 -24.13 10.90 3.18
C PHE A 10 -25.20 11.98 3.01
N VAL A 11 -24.80 13.26 3.04
CA VAL A 11 -25.71 14.39 2.72
C VAL A 11 -26.27 14.24 1.30
N GLY A 12 -25.44 13.81 0.34
CA GLY A 12 -25.87 13.54 -1.03
C GLY A 12 -26.91 12.44 -1.13
N ALA A 13 -26.69 11.31 -0.44
CA ALA A 13 -27.63 10.19 -0.41
C ALA A 13 -28.98 10.57 0.19
N LEU A 14 -29.00 11.41 1.24
CA LEU A 14 -30.24 11.89 1.86
C LEU A 14 -30.98 12.93 1.02
N ARG A 15 -30.24 13.85 0.38
CA ARG A 15 -30.81 14.98 -0.36
C ARG A 15 -31.25 14.60 -1.77
N TYR A 16 -30.56 13.67 -2.41
CA TYR A 16 -30.84 13.22 -3.77
C TYR A 16 -31.11 11.70 -3.79
N PRO A 17 -32.23 11.25 -3.21
CA PRO A 17 -32.58 9.84 -3.23
C PRO A 17 -32.88 9.37 -4.66
N GLY A 18 -32.41 8.16 -5.01
CA GLY A 18 -32.76 7.51 -6.28
C GLY A 18 -31.98 8.01 -7.51
N LEU A 19 -30.79 8.60 -7.33
CA LEU A 19 -29.91 8.93 -8.47
C LEU A 19 -29.56 7.66 -9.27
N ALA A 20 -29.65 7.76 -10.60
CA ALA A 20 -29.21 6.69 -11.50
C ALA A 20 -27.70 6.41 -11.35
N ASN A 21 -26.90 7.46 -11.12
CA ASN A 21 -25.50 7.33 -10.73
C ASN A 21 -25.29 7.97 -9.33
N PRO A 22 -25.10 7.16 -8.27
CA PRO A 22 -24.84 7.66 -6.92
C PRO A 22 -23.62 8.57 -6.79
N GLU A 23 -22.61 8.44 -7.65
CA GLU A 23 -21.39 9.25 -7.63
C GLU A 23 -21.67 10.72 -7.93
N GLU A 24 -22.73 11.02 -8.68
CA GLU A 24 -23.15 12.40 -8.97
C GLU A 24 -23.62 13.13 -7.72
N GLY A 25 -24.10 12.40 -6.70
CA GLY A 25 -24.62 12.99 -5.47
C GLY A 25 -23.60 13.89 -4.80
N TYR A 26 -22.32 13.49 -4.79
CA TYR A 26 -21.24 14.28 -4.20
C TYR A 26 -21.08 15.64 -4.90
N VAL A 27 -21.07 15.64 -6.23
CA VAL A 27 -20.92 16.86 -7.04
C VAL A 27 -22.18 17.73 -6.94
N ARG A 28 -23.38 17.13 -6.95
CA ARG A 28 -24.65 17.85 -6.84
C ARG A 28 -24.78 18.60 -5.51
N VAL A 29 -24.44 17.94 -4.39
CA VAL A 29 -24.37 18.60 -3.06
C VAL A 29 -23.50 19.85 -3.14
N MET A 30 -22.35 19.73 -3.79
CA MET A 30 -21.43 20.84 -3.89
C MET A 30 -21.93 21.99 -4.76
N VAL A 31 -22.52 21.69 -5.92
CA VAL A 31 -23.04 22.72 -6.83
C VAL A 31 -24.26 23.44 -6.25
N ASP A 32 -25.13 22.72 -5.54
CA ASP A 32 -26.39 23.29 -5.03
C ASP A 32 -26.20 24.04 -3.71
N ILE A 33 -25.23 23.64 -2.88
CA ILE A 33 -25.03 24.20 -1.53
C ILE A 33 -23.96 25.29 -1.51
N LEU A 34 -22.88 25.20 -2.31
CA LEU A 34 -21.80 26.18 -2.22
C LEU A 34 -22.19 27.53 -2.84
N PRO A 35 -21.93 28.67 -2.16
CA PRO A 35 -22.00 29.99 -2.75
C PRO A 35 -21.06 30.13 -3.97
N SER A 36 -21.45 30.98 -4.93
CA SER A 36 -20.74 31.19 -6.21
C SER A 36 -19.19 31.25 -6.13
N PRO A 37 -18.56 32.05 -5.25
CA PRO A 37 -17.09 32.13 -5.20
C PRO A 37 -16.43 30.80 -4.84
N PHE A 38 -17.11 29.95 -4.06
CA PHE A 38 -16.56 28.66 -3.65
C PHE A 38 -16.71 27.57 -4.71
N LYS A 39 -17.61 27.74 -5.70
CA LYS A 39 -17.75 26.79 -6.83
C LYS A 39 -16.50 26.78 -7.71
N GLY A 40 -15.95 27.97 -8.00
CA GLY A 40 -14.70 28.10 -8.75
C GLY A 40 -13.51 27.52 -7.98
N LEU A 41 -13.43 27.79 -6.68
CA LEU A 41 -12.38 27.22 -5.80
C LEU A 41 -12.48 25.69 -5.75
N LEU A 42 -13.68 25.14 -5.67
CA LEU A 42 -13.91 23.72 -5.67
C LEU A 42 -13.45 23.05 -6.98
N LEU A 43 -13.80 23.63 -8.13
CA LEU A 43 -13.37 23.12 -9.43
C LEU A 43 -11.84 23.09 -9.52
N ALA A 44 -11.18 24.16 -9.07
CA ALA A 44 -9.72 24.22 -8.99
C ALA A 44 -9.15 23.15 -8.03
N ALA A 45 -9.77 22.94 -6.87
CA ALA A 45 -9.34 21.92 -5.90
C ALA A 45 -9.46 20.50 -6.45
N PHE A 46 -10.55 20.19 -7.17
CA PHE A 46 -10.71 18.89 -7.85
C PHE A 46 -9.68 18.70 -8.96
N ALA A 47 -9.47 19.71 -9.79
CA ALA A 47 -8.45 19.66 -10.84
C ALA A 47 -7.06 19.43 -10.23
N ALA A 48 -6.72 20.12 -9.13
CA ALA A 48 -5.46 19.94 -8.42
C ALA A 48 -5.34 18.54 -7.79
N ALA A 49 -6.39 18.01 -7.17
CA ALA A 49 -6.41 16.66 -6.58
C ALA A 49 -6.29 15.56 -7.66
N TYR A 50 -6.93 15.75 -8.81
CA TYR A 50 -6.82 14.86 -9.96
C TYR A 50 -5.39 14.89 -10.53
N MET A 51 -4.83 16.09 -10.76
CA MET A 51 -3.46 16.25 -11.25
C MET A 51 -2.43 15.64 -10.31
N SER A 52 -2.58 15.80 -8.99
CA SER A 52 -1.64 15.21 -8.02
C SER A 52 -1.66 13.68 -8.07
N THR A 53 -2.84 13.09 -8.25
CA THR A 53 -3.00 11.64 -8.37
C THR A 53 -2.40 11.13 -9.66
N ILE A 54 -2.75 11.70 -10.82
CA ILE A 54 -2.22 11.27 -12.11
C ILE A 54 -0.71 11.49 -12.21
N SER A 55 -0.22 12.66 -11.78
CA SER A 55 1.21 12.95 -11.80
C SER A 55 2.00 11.93 -10.96
N THR A 56 1.48 11.55 -9.79
CA THR A 56 2.12 10.52 -8.95
C THR A 56 2.20 9.17 -9.67
N HIS A 57 1.09 8.69 -10.23
CA HIS A 57 1.04 7.39 -10.90
C HIS A 57 1.90 7.35 -12.16
N LEU A 58 1.83 8.38 -13.00
CA LEU A 58 2.65 8.48 -14.21
C LEU A 58 4.14 8.59 -13.86
N ASN A 59 4.49 9.37 -12.84
CA ASN A 59 5.88 9.52 -12.40
C ASN A 59 6.44 8.21 -11.82
N TRP A 60 5.65 7.48 -11.02
CA TRP A 60 6.04 6.15 -10.54
C TRP A 60 6.21 5.15 -11.68
N GLY A 61 5.23 5.07 -12.59
CA GLY A 61 5.29 4.18 -13.75
C GLY A 61 6.49 4.49 -14.66
N ALA A 62 6.75 5.77 -14.93
CA ALA A 62 7.90 6.19 -15.72
C ALA A 62 9.22 5.86 -14.99
N SER A 63 9.27 6.04 -13.67
CA SER A 63 10.45 5.70 -12.88
C SER A 63 10.75 4.19 -12.92
N TYR A 64 9.72 3.33 -12.85
CA TYR A 64 9.91 1.88 -13.00
C TYR A 64 10.41 1.54 -14.41
N LEU A 65 9.80 2.09 -15.46
CA LEU A 65 10.24 1.81 -16.83
C LEU A 65 11.69 2.29 -17.07
N VAL A 66 12.07 3.44 -16.50
CA VAL A 66 13.43 3.97 -16.65
C VAL A 66 14.45 3.18 -15.83
N ASN A 67 14.21 2.95 -14.53
CA ASN A 67 15.21 2.32 -13.67
C ASN A 67 15.28 0.81 -13.89
N ASP A 68 14.13 0.15 -14.05
CA ASP A 68 14.06 -1.31 -14.04
C ASP A 68 14.18 -1.91 -15.44
N VAL A 69 13.89 -1.13 -16.49
CA VAL A 69 13.99 -1.58 -17.89
C VAL A 69 15.08 -0.83 -18.65
N TYR A 70 14.97 0.50 -18.76
CA TYR A 70 15.88 1.28 -19.61
C TYR A 70 17.32 1.23 -19.10
N LEU A 71 17.56 1.58 -17.83
CA LEU A 71 18.89 1.54 -17.22
C LEU A 71 19.37 0.11 -16.95
N ARG A 72 18.48 -0.86 -16.82
CA ARG A 72 18.91 -2.23 -16.56
C ARG A 72 19.30 -2.99 -17.83
N PHE A 73 18.56 -2.82 -18.92
CA PHE A 73 18.69 -3.68 -20.10
C PHE A 73 18.96 -2.91 -21.40
N VAL A 74 18.59 -1.63 -21.50
CA VAL A 74 18.70 -0.87 -22.76
C VAL A 74 19.97 -0.02 -22.80
N ARG A 75 20.21 0.80 -21.77
CA ARG A 75 21.36 1.70 -21.68
C ARG A 75 21.81 1.91 -20.23
N PRO A 76 22.63 0.99 -19.67
CA PRO A 76 23.05 1.07 -18.27
C PRO A 76 23.86 2.30 -17.90
N GLU A 77 24.64 2.83 -18.83
CA GLU A 77 25.49 4.01 -18.62
C GLU A 77 24.83 5.29 -19.18
N ALA A 78 23.50 5.39 -19.15
CA ALA A 78 22.81 6.58 -19.65
C ALA A 78 23.12 7.81 -18.77
N SER A 79 23.50 8.91 -19.42
CA SER A 79 23.73 10.18 -18.73
C SER A 79 22.44 10.71 -18.08
N PRO A 80 22.54 11.59 -17.06
CA PRO A 80 21.35 12.16 -16.40
C PRO A 80 20.37 12.82 -17.38
N ARG A 81 20.89 13.48 -18.42
CA ARG A 81 20.05 14.09 -19.47
C ARG A 81 19.28 13.04 -20.27
N ALA A 82 19.93 11.92 -20.62
CA ALA A 82 19.28 10.81 -21.33
C ALA A 82 18.22 10.12 -20.45
N GLN A 83 18.47 9.98 -19.15
CA GLN A 83 17.49 9.43 -18.20
C GLN A 83 16.24 10.31 -18.08
N VAL A 84 16.41 11.63 -17.97
CA VAL A 84 15.28 12.57 -17.93
C VAL A 84 14.48 12.52 -19.23
N PHE A 85 15.14 12.45 -20.38
CA PHE A 85 14.46 12.30 -21.66
C PHE A 85 13.68 10.99 -21.74
N ALA A 86 14.30 9.87 -21.35
CA ALA A 86 13.65 8.56 -21.31
C ALA A 86 12.44 8.56 -20.37
N SER A 87 12.52 9.22 -19.21
CA SER A 87 11.40 9.38 -18.27
C SER A 87 10.24 10.18 -18.85
N ARG A 88 10.53 11.28 -19.55
CA ARG A 88 9.49 12.08 -20.25
C ARG A 88 8.81 11.27 -21.36
N LEU A 89 9.58 10.50 -22.12
CA LEU A 89 9.03 9.62 -23.16
C LEU A 89 8.18 8.50 -22.55
N ALA A 90 8.67 7.84 -21.50
CA ALA A 90 7.93 6.83 -20.75
C ALA A 90 6.60 7.39 -20.21
N THR A 91 6.63 8.60 -19.67
CA THR A 91 5.42 9.32 -19.19
C THR A 91 4.42 9.54 -20.32
N ALA A 92 4.87 10.02 -21.48
CA ALA A 92 4.01 10.24 -22.64
C ALA A 92 3.40 8.93 -23.16
N VAL A 93 4.21 7.86 -23.25
CA VAL A 93 3.74 6.52 -23.66
C VAL A 93 2.71 5.99 -22.66
N LEU A 94 2.98 6.05 -21.36
CA LEU A 94 2.03 5.61 -20.33
C LEU A 94 0.73 6.40 -20.39
N MET A 95 0.78 7.71 -20.67
CA MET A 95 -0.42 8.54 -20.84
C MET A 95 -1.25 8.08 -22.04
N VAL A 96 -0.63 7.85 -23.20
CA VAL A 96 -1.33 7.34 -24.40
C VAL A 96 -1.94 5.96 -24.16
N LEU A 97 -1.20 5.04 -23.52
CA LEU A 97 -1.71 3.72 -23.17
C LEU A 97 -2.87 3.80 -22.17
N SER A 98 -2.78 4.68 -21.18
CA SER A 98 -3.85 4.90 -20.20
C SER A 98 -5.12 5.43 -20.86
N LEU A 99 -5.01 6.38 -21.80
CA LEU A 99 -6.14 6.85 -22.60
C LEU A 99 -6.75 5.73 -23.45
N GLY A 100 -5.92 4.86 -24.02
CA GLY A 100 -6.35 3.67 -24.73
C GLY A 100 -7.15 2.72 -23.84
N VAL A 101 -6.62 2.34 -22.68
CA VAL A 101 -7.34 1.47 -21.71
C VAL A 101 -8.64 2.13 -21.25
N MET A 102 -8.62 3.43 -20.95
CA MET A 102 -9.81 4.17 -20.52
C MET A 102 -10.93 4.12 -21.55
N SER A 103 -10.62 4.07 -22.85
CA SER A 103 -11.64 3.97 -23.91
C SER A 103 -12.45 2.65 -23.88
N PHE A 104 -11.95 1.62 -23.19
CA PHE A 104 -12.65 0.35 -22.99
C PHE A 104 -13.44 0.29 -21.68
N LEU A 105 -13.26 1.26 -20.76
CA LEU A 105 -13.97 1.29 -19.48
C LEU A 105 -15.20 2.17 -19.60
N THR A 106 -16.37 1.63 -19.22
CA THR A 106 -17.64 2.38 -19.25
C THR A 106 -17.96 3.05 -17.90
N SER A 107 -17.32 2.62 -16.82
CA SER A 107 -17.46 3.21 -15.49
C SER A 107 -16.16 3.12 -14.68
N VAL A 108 -16.04 3.95 -13.64
CA VAL A 108 -14.92 3.90 -12.68
C VAL A 108 -14.92 2.58 -11.90
N GLU A 109 -16.10 2.04 -11.61
CA GLU A 109 -16.29 0.74 -10.94
C GLU A 109 -15.64 -0.42 -11.70
N GLN A 110 -15.71 -0.43 -13.04
CA GLN A 110 -15.04 -1.46 -13.84
C GLN A 110 -13.51 -1.41 -13.68
N GLY A 111 -12.94 -0.21 -13.66
CA GLY A 111 -11.52 -0.03 -13.37
C GLY A 111 -11.15 -0.55 -11.98
N TRP A 112 -11.98 -0.26 -10.96
CA TRP A 112 -11.78 -0.77 -9.61
C TRP A 112 -11.89 -2.30 -9.53
N THR A 113 -12.86 -2.88 -10.22
CA THR A 113 -13.06 -4.34 -10.28
C THR A 113 -11.85 -5.05 -10.89
N LEU A 114 -11.27 -4.48 -11.96
CA LEU A 114 -10.04 -4.99 -12.56
C LEU A 114 -8.86 -4.95 -11.57
N LEU A 115 -8.68 -3.82 -10.86
CA LEU A 115 -7.62 -3.67 -9.86
C LEU A 115 -7.81 -4.63 -8.69
N LEU A 116 -9.05 -4.81 -8.21
CA LEU A 116 -9.36 -5.80 -7.19
C LEU A 116 -9.04 -7.22 -7.67
N GLY A 117 -9.35 -7.56 -8.92
CA GLY A 117 -9.00 -8.89 -9.46
C GLY A 117 -7.50 -9.17 -9.45
N LEU A 118 -6.67 -8.15 -9.74
CA LEU A 118 -5.21 -8.25 -9.69
C LEU A 118 -4.66 -8.28 -8.25
N GLY A 119 -5.29 -7.53 -7.33
CA GLY A 119 -4.78 -7.28 -5.98
C GLY A 119 -5.35 -8.16 -4.87
N ALA A 120 -6.54 -8.75 -5.05
CA ALA A 120 -7.27 -9.41 -3.98
C ALA A 120 -6.47 -10.55 -3.32
N GLY A 121 -5.76 -11.35 -4.12
CA GLY A 121 -4.98 -12.48 -3.61
C GLY A 121 -3.54 -12.16 -3.19
N THR A 122 -3.00 -10.99 -3.49
CA THR A 122 -1.55 -10.71 -3.36
C THR A 122 -1.14 -10.16 -1.99
N GLY A 123 -2.10 -9.78 -1.15
CA GLY A 123 -1.82 -9.18 0.16
C GLY A 123 -0.93 -10.07 1.05
N LEU A 124 -1.18 -11.38 1.09
CA LEU A 124 -0.42 -12.30 1.95
C LEU A 124 1.04 -12.46 1.52
N VAL A 125 1.33 -12.55 0.21
CA VAL A 125 2.72 -12.67 -0.28
C VAL A 125 3.51 -11.38 -0.01
N PHE A 126 2.88 -10.21 -0.19
CA PHE A 126 3.52 -8.92 0.07
C PHE A 126 3.83 -8.66 1.53
N ILE A 127 3.07 -9.26 2.45
CA ILE A 127 3.39 -9.24 3.88
C ILE A 127 4.48 -10.28 4.17
N LEU A 128 4.29 -11.54 3.73
CA LEU A 128 5.16 -12.64 4.15
C LEU A 128 6.59 -12.51 3.60
N ARG A 129 6.80 -11.83 2.47
CA ARG A 129 8.16 -11.56 1.93
C ARG A 129 9.10 -10.85 2.90
N TRP A 130 8.55 -10.08 3.86
CA TRP A 130 9.37 -9.41 4.88
C TRP A 130 9.79 -10.35 6.00
N TYR A 131 9.04 -11.42 6.24
CA TYR A 131 9.22 -12.33 7.37
C TYR A 131 9.75 -13.71 6.98
N TRP A 132 9.78 -14.05 5.69
CA TRP A 132 10.19 -15.36 5.21
C TRP A 132 11.18 -15.28 4.04
N TRP A 133 12.42 -15.70 4.30
CA TRP A 133 13.55 -15.63 3.36
C TRP A 133 13.35 -16.37 2.02
N ARG A 134 12.36 -17.27 1.93
CA ARG A 134 12.10 -18.08 0.72
C ARG A 134 11.27 -17.34 -0.33
N VAL A 135 10.50 -16.31 0.07
CA VAL A 135 9.65 -15.59 -0.87
C VAL A 135 10.53 -14.85 -1.87
N ASN A 136 10.31 -15.10 -3.15
CA ASN A 136 11.12 -14.58 -4.25
C ASN A 136 10.22 -13.95 -5.33
N ALA A 137 10.83 -13.48 -6.43
CA ALA A 137 10.08 -12.87 -7.54
C ALA A 137 9.02 -13.82 -8.13
N TRP A 138 9.28 -15.13 -8.18
CA TRP A 138 8.33 -16.12 -8.70
C TRP A 138 7.12 -16.31 -7.78
N SER A 139 7.31 -16.21 -6.46
CA SER A 139 6.21 -16.17 -5.49
C SER A 139 5.25 -15.00 -5.80
N GLU A 140 5.78 -13.81 -6.02
CA GLU A 140 4.95 -12.62 -6.28
C GLU A 140 4.27 -12.66 -7.65
N ILE A 141 5.01 -13.03 -8.70
CA ILE A 141 4.47 -13.16 -10.07
C ILE A 141 3.36 -14.22 -10.11
N SER A 142 3.58 -15.39 -9.50
CA SER A 142 2.57 -16.44 -9.44
C SER A 142 1.35 -16.03 -8.62
N ALA A 143 1.52 -15.26 -7.55
CA ALA A 143 0.39 -14.73 -6.78
C ALA A 143 -0.47 -13.78 -7.62
N MET A 144 0.17 -12.82 -8.31
CA MET A 144 -0.52 -11.86 -9.19
C MET A 144 -1.26 -12.57 -10.32
N ALA A 145 -0.58 -13.50 -11.00
CA ALA A 145 -1.17 -14.28 -12.09
C ALA A 145 -2.35 -15.15 -11.60
N ALA A 146 -2.19 -15.85 -10.48
CA ALA A 146 -3.25 -16.67 -9.91
C ALA A 146 -4.45 -15.83 -9.47
N SER A 147 -4.22 -14.67 -8.84
CA SER A 147 -5.30 -13.75 -8.44
C SER A 147 -6.09 -13.28 -9.66
N PHE A 148 -5.39 -12.86 -10.70
CA PHE A 148 -6.00 -12.37 -11.93
C PHE A 148 -6.81 -13.44 -12.65
N VAL A 149 -6.20 -14.61 -12.89
CA VAL A 149 -6.86 -15.74 -13.57
C VAL A 149 -8.07 -16.20 -12.76
N THR A 150 -7.95 -16.35 -11.44
CA THR A 150 -9.07 -16.76 -10.59
C THR A 150 -10.21 -15.74 -10.66
N SER A 151 -9.89 -14.45 -10.62
CA SER A 151 -10.90 -13.39 -10.70
C SER A 151 -11.60 -13.34 -12.06
N ILE A 152 -10.89 -13.59 -13.17
CA ILE A 152 -11.51 -13.71 -14.50
C ILE A 152 -12.42 -14.94 -14.57
N VAL A 153 -11.94 -16.10 -14.09
CA VAL A 153 -12.71 -17.33 -14.11
C VAL A 153 -13.99 -17.18 -13.28
N LEU A 154 -13.93 -16.58 -12.10
CA LEU A 154 -15.11 -16.35 -11.27
C LEU A 154 -16.11 -15.40 -11.96
N GLN A 155 -15.64 -14.30 -12.57
CA GLN A 155 -16.50 -13.40 -13.35
C GLN A 155 -17.14 -14.10 -14.54
N ALA A 156 -16.37 -14.91 -15.28
CA ALA A 156 -16.88 -15.67 -16.42
C ALA A 156 -17.94 -16.72 -16.01
N ASN A 157 -17.92 -17.18 -14.75
CA ASN A 157 -18.94 -18.05 -14.17
C ASN A 157 -20.11 -17.27 -13.54
N GLY A 158 -20.27 -15.98 -13.86
CA GLY A 158 -21.38 -15.14 -13.42
C GLY A 158 -21.28 -14.64 -11.99
N ARG A 159 -20.10 -14.71 -11.35
CA ARG A 159 -19.91 -14.12 -10.01
C ARG A 159 -19.70 -12.63 -10.13
N ASP A 160 -20.51 -11.89 -9.38
CA ASP A 160 -20.45 -10.43 -9.34
C ASP A 160 -19.38 -9.94 -8.34
N PHE A 161 -18.58 -8.97 -8.80
CA PHE A 161 -17.57 -8.26 -8.01
C PHE A 161 -17.96 -6.80 -7.72
N GLY A 162 -19.01 -6.28 -8.36
CA GLY A 162 -19.49 -4.91 -8.20
C GLY A 162 -20.24 -4.72 -6.88
N ASN A 163 -21.12 -5.66 -6.51
CA ASN A 163 -21.83 -5.57 -5.24
C ASN A 163 -20.99 -6.08 -4.05
N THR A 164 -20.18 -5.18 -3.48
CA THR A 164 -19.34 -5.45 -2.29
C THR A 164 -20.09 -5.95 -1.05
N GLY A 165 -21.40 -5.74 -0.96
CA GLY A 165 -22.25 -6.24 0.14
C GLY A 165 -22.87 -7.62 -0.12
N SER A 166 -22.68 -8.19 -1.31
CA SER A 166 -23.26 -9.48 -1.68
C SER A 166 -22.47 -10.64 -1.10
N PHE A 167 -23.16 -11.78 -0.90
CA PHE A 167 -22.50 -13.04 -0.58
C PHE A 167 -21.52 -13.48 -1.69
N ASP A 168 -21.86 -13.21 -2.95
CA ASP A 168 -21.01 -13.56 -4.10
C ASP A 168 -19.68 -12.83 -4.10
N TYR A 169 -19.65 -11.55 -3.72
CA TYR A 169 -18.41 -10.80 -3.56
C TYR A 169 -17.53 -11.41 -2.47
N ALA A 170 -18.10 -11.64 -1.28
CA ALA A 170 -17.37 -12.23 -0.16
C ALA A 170 -16.82 -13.62 -0.51
N TYR A 171 -17.64 -14.47 -1.13
CA TYR A 171 -17.25 -15.79 -1.62
C TYR A 171 -16.11 -15.68 -2.64
N SER A 172 -16.24 -14.79 -3.62
CA SER A 172 -15.24 -14.63 -4.69
C SER A 172 -13.90 -14.14 -4.14
N MET A 173 -13.90 -13.19 -3.20
CA MET A 173 -12.69 -12.73 -2.51
C MET A 173 -12.02 -13.87 -1.73
N LEU A 174 -12.79 -14.65 -0.96
CA LEU A 174 -12.24 -15.77 -0.19
C LEU A 174 -11.65 -16.86 -1.09
N VAL A 175 -12.34 -17.20 -2.18
CA VAL A 175 -11.84 -18.17 -3.17
C VAL A 175 -10.58 -17.65 -3.84
N THR A 176 -10.56 -16.39 -4.31
CA THR A 176 -9.38 -15.78 -4.92
C THR A 176 -8.19 -15.80 -3.96
N VAL A 177 -8.36 -15.36 -2.71
CA VAL A 177 -7.29 -15.40 -1.70
C VAL A 177 -6.82 -16.84 -1.45
N GLY A 178 -7.74 -17.79 -1.30
CA GLY A 178 -7.41 -19.19 -1.05
C GLY A 178 -6.61 -19.82 -2.18
N VAL A 179 -7.10 -19.71 -3.42
CA VAL A 179 -6.44 -20.24 -4.63
C VAL A 179 -5.08 -19.57 -4.83
N THR A 180 -5.02 -18.23 -4.78
CA THR A 180 -3.77 -17.50 -4.91
C THR A 180 -2.75 -17.96 -3.86
N THR A 181 -3.19 -18.13 -2.61
CA THR A 181 -2.31 -18.57 -1.51
C THR A 181 -1.70 -19.93 -1.75
N VAL A 182 -2.52 -20.89 -2.17
CA VAL A 182 -2.04 -22.23 -2.52
C VAL A 182 -1.04 -22.18 -3.67
N VAL A 183 -1.34 -21.41 -4.72
CA VAL A 183 -0.48 -21.32 -5.91
C VAL A 183 0.87 -20.71 -5.57
N TRP A 184 0.91 -19.55 -4.91
CA TRP A 184 2.19 -18.89 -4.66
C TRP A 184 3.02 -19.64 -3.61
N LEU A 185 2.39 -20.30 -2.63
CA LEU A 185 3.11 -21.20 -1.72
C LEU A 185 3.71 -22.39 -2.46
N ALA A 186 2.95 -23.04 -3.35
CA ALA A 186 3.47 -24.12 -4.18
C ALA A 186 4.67 -23.66 -5.02
N VAL A 187 4.55 -22.51 -5.70
CA VAL A 187 5.65 -21.94 -6.49
C VAL A 187 6.86 -21.58 -5.61
N THR A 188 6.65 -21.05 -4.41
CA THR A 188 7.74 -20.73 -3.47
C THR A 188 8.49 -21.98 -3.00
N LEU A 189 7.80 -23.10 -2.87
CA LEU A 189 8.41 -24.38 -2.48
C LEU A 189 9.05 -25.12 -3.65
N LEU A 190 8.54 -24.93 -4.86
CA LEU A 190 9.06 -25.54 -6.10
C LEU A 190 10.22 -24.75 -6.71
N THR A 191 10.29 -23.44 -6.48
CA THR A 191 11.38 -22.59 -6.98
C THR A 191 12.53 -22.51 -5.96
N GLY A 192 13.74 -22.36 -6.48
CA GLY A 192 14.91 -22.11 -5.64
C GLY A 192 14.80 -20.77 -4.92
N PRO A 193 15.31 -20.65 -3.68
CA PRO A 193 15.42 -19.35 -3.03
C PRO A 193 16.39 -18.43 -3.78
N GLU A 194 16.32 -17.14 -3.49
CA GLU A 194 17.31 -16.17 -3.99
C GLU A 194 18.74 -16.53 -3.57
N SER A 195 19.72 -16.03 -4.33
CA SER A 195 21.14 -16.33 -4.06
C SER A 195 21.54 -15.88 -2.65
N ASP A 196 22.43 -16.66 -2.02
CA ASP A 196 22.93 -16.36 -0.68
C ASP A 196 23.54 -14.95 -0.59
N ALA A 197 24.24 -14.50 -1.64
CA ALA A 197 24.80 -13.15 -1.70
C ALA A 197 23.73 -12.04 -1.68
N THR A 198 22.56 -12.27 -2.28
CA THR A 198 21.42 -11.33 -2.24
C THR A 198 20.80 -11.32 -0.84
N LEU A 199 20.53 -12.50 -0.29
CA LEU A 199 19.93 -12.65 1.04
C LEU A 199 20.82 -12.05 2.13
N ASP A 200 22.13 -12.28 2.05
CA ASP A 200 23.10 -11.76 3.03
C ASP A 200 23.18 -10.24 2.98
N ARG A 201 23.20 -9.66 1.77
CA ARG A 201 23.20 -8.21 1.57
C ARG A 201 21.93 -7.56 2.11
N PHE A 202 20.78 -8.19 1.86
CA PHE A 202 19.50 -7.74 2.38
C PHE A 202 19.48 -7.79 3.92
N TYR A 203 19.90 -8.94 4.50
CA TYR A 203 19.92 -9.13 5.94
C TYR A 203 20.82 -8.11 6.65
N ARG A 204 22.04 -7.86 6.15
CA ARG A 204 22.96 -6.88 6.75
C ARG A 204 22.41 -5.46 6.76
N ARG A 205 21.58 -5.09 5.78
CA ARG A 205 21.00 -3.75 5.65
C ARG A 205 19.72 -3.57 6.46
N VAL A 206 18.83 -4.56 6.43
CA VAL A 206 17.47 -4.46 6.98
C VAL A 206 17.37 -5.07 8.38
N ARG A 207 18.16 -6.11 8.67
CA ARG A 207 18.05 -6.98 9.85
C ARG A 207 16.60 -7.35 10.17
N PRO A 208 15.92 -8.05 9.23
CA PRO A 208 14.56 -8.49 9.46
C PRO A 208 14.55 -9.53 10.61
N GLY A 209 13.88 -9.20 11.71
CA GLY A 209 13.78 -10.13 12.84
C GLY A 209 12.82 -11.29 12.58
N GLY A 210 12.97 -12.36 13.36
CA GLY A 210 11.99 -13.46 13.43
C GLY A 210 12.42 -14.79 12.80
N PRO A 211 11.58 -15.83 12.96
CA PRO A 211 11.97 -17.22 12.69
C PRO A 211 12.23 -17.49 11.21
N GLY A 212 11.51 -16.80 10.32
CA GLY A 212 11.68 -16.96 8.88
C GLY A 212 12.92 -16.28 8.31
N TRP A 213 13.84 -15.78 9.14
CA TRP A 213 15.18 -15.34 8.73
C TRP A 213 16.30 -16.03 9.51
N ARG A 214 15.97 -16.91 10.47
CA ARG A 214 16.92 -17.58 11.36
C ARG A 214 18.08 -18.26 10.65
N ARG A 215 17.81 -18.95 9.54
CA ARG A 215 18.85 -19.61 8.72
C ARG A 215 19.91 -18.62 8.22
N VAL A 216 19.51 -17.45 7.76
CA VAL A 216 20.41 -16.41 7.24
C VAL A 216 21.14 -15.72 8.39
N ALA A 217 20.42 -15.46 9.50
CA ALA A 217 20.98 -14.87 10.71
C ALA A 217 22.09 -15.74 11.32
N GLU A 218 21.85 -17.04 11.46
CA GLU A 218 22.83 -18.02 11.95
C GLU A 218 24.04 -18.13 11.02
N ARG A 219 23.81 -18.20 9.70
CA ARG A 219 24.90 -18.22 8.70
C ARG A 219 25.81 -17.00 8.79
N LEU A 220 25.24 -15.83 9.08
CA LEU A 220 25.98 -14.57 9.20
C LEU A 220 26.55 -14.32 10.61
N GLY A 221 26.31 -15.21 11.57
CA GLY A 221 26.80 -15.09 12.94
C GLY A 221 26.02 -14.09 13.81
N TYR A 222 24.81 -13.70 13.42
CA TYR A 222 23.96 -12.80 14.22
C TYR A 222 23.14 -13.54 15.30
N GLY A 223 23.02 -14.87 15.21
CA GLY A 223 22.24 -15.66 16.17
C GLY A 223 20.72 -15.49 16.00
N ASP A 224 19.97 -15.65 17.08
CA ASP A 224 18.52 -15.37 17.10
C ASP A 224 18.29 -13.86 17.19
N ASP A 225 17.91 -13.24 16.06
CA ASP A 225 17.54 -11.82 15.95
C ASP A 225 15.99 -11.71 16.08
N PRO A 226 15.45 -11.45 17.29
CA PRO A 226 14.01 -11.45 17.49
C PRO A 226 13.35 -10.23 16.85
N ILE A 227 12.07 -10.35 16.53
CA ILE A 227 11.27 -9.19 16.09
C ILE A 227 11.25 -8.17 17.24
N PRO A 228 11.62 -6.89 17.00
CA PRO A 228 11.56 -5.84 18.03
C PRO A 228 10.17 -5.76 18.67
N GLY A 229 10.13 -5.78 20.00
CA GLY A 229 8.91 -5.81 20.82
C GLY A 229 8.13 -7.14 20.84
N GLY A 230 8.61 -8.17 20.13
CA GLY A 230 8.13 -9.55 20.25
C GLY A 230 6.60 -9.71 20.26
N ALA A 231 6.08 -10.38 21.29
CA ALA A 231 4.64 -10.59 21.46
C ALA A 231 3.85 -9.30 21.72
N LEU A 232 4.47 -8.28 22.34
CA LEU A 232 3.81 -6.99 22.60
C LEU A 232 3.55 -6.23 21.29
N SER A 233 4.41 -6.37 20.29
CA SER A 233 4.19 -5.80 18.96
C SER A 233 2.94 -6.37 18.29
N TRP A 234 2.64 -7.66 18.47
CA TRP A 234 1.39 -8.26 17.99
C TRP A 234 0.16 -7.73 18.72
N VAL A 235 0.23 -7.61 20.04
CA VAL A 235 -0.85 -7.00 20.84
C VAL A 235 -1.09 -5.56 20.41
N ASN A 236 -0.03 -4.79 20.18
CA ASN A 236 -0.13 -3.41 19.70
C ASN A 236 -0.73 -3.33 18.29
N TRP A 237 -0.41 -4.27 17.41
CA TRP A 237 -0.97 -4.34 16.07
C TRP A 237 -2.49 -4.62 16.10
N VAL A 238 -2.93 -5.63 16.86
CA VAL A 238 -4.36 -5.94 17.01
C VAL A 238 -5.10 -4.80 17.72
N ALA A 239 -4.52 -4.23 18.78
CA ALA A 239 -5.08 -3.06 19.44
C ALA A 239 -5.15 -1.87 18.48
N GLY A 240 -4.17 -1.69 17.59
CA GLY A 240 -4.18 -0.65 16.56
C GLY A 240 -5.34 -0.81 15.58
N LEU A 241 -5.56 -2.05 15.10
CA LEU A 241 -6.73 -2.36 14.26
C LEU A 241 -8.04 -2.06 14.99
N ALA A 242 -8.19 -2.56 16.22
CA ALA A 242 -9.37 -2.32 17.04
C ALA A 242 -9.60 -0.82 17.29
N ALA A 243 -8.53 -0.07 17.57
CA ALA A 243 -8.59 1.37 17.79
C ALA A 243 -9.09 2.12 16.55
N VAL A 244 -8.50 1.83 15.38
CA VAL A 244 -8.85 2.50 14.12
C VAL A 244 -10.28 2.18 13.70
N TYR A 245 -10.68 0.90 13.66
CA TYR A 245 -12.04 0.53 13.27
C TYR A 245 -13.08 1.03 14.26
N SER A 246 -12.83 0.91 15.57
CA SER A 246 -13.79 1.39 16.57
C SER A 246 -13.91 2.91 16.57
N ALA A 247 -12.82 3.65 16.36
CA ALA A 247 -12.89 5.11 16.22
C ALA A 247 -13.72 5.50 14.98
N VAL A 248 -13.57 4.74 13.89
CA VAL A 248 -14.36 4.94 12.68
C VAL A 248 -15.85 4.72 12.98
N PHE A 249 -16.22 3.57 13.52
CA PHE A 249 -17.63 3.29 13.84
C PHE A 249 -18.21 4.21 14.91
N ALA A 250 -17.40 4.69 15.86
CA ALA A 250 -17.81 5.65 16.87
C ALA A 250 -18.31 6.95 16.23
N VAL A 251 -17.50 7.54 15.34
CA VAL A 251 -17.87 8.76 14.61
C VAL A 251 -19.13 8.53 13.79
N GLY A 252 -19.21 7.42 13.05
CA GLY A 252 -20.41 7.05 12.28
C GLY A 252 -21.67 6.92 13.15
N ALA A 253 -21.56 6.29 14.31
CA ALA A 253 -22.68 6.10 15.23
C ALA A 253 -23.16 7.43 15.87
N PHE A 254 -22.26 8.35 16.19
CA PHE A 254 -22.66 9.70 16.65
C PHE A 254 -23.39 10.46 15.55
N LEU A 255 -22.91 10.40 14.31
CA LEU A 255 -23.50 11.11 13.18
C LEU A 255 -24.88 10.56 12.76
N THR A 256 -25.09 9.26 12.92
CA THR A 256 -26.36 8.58 12.60
C THR A 256 -27.38 8.61 13.74
N GLY A 257 -27.10 9.34 14.83
CA GLY A 257 -28.03 9.51 15.94
C GLY A 257 -28.08 8.32 16.91
N SER A 258 -27.06 7.47 16.93
CA SER A 258 -26.93 6.33 17.84
C SER A 258 -25.82 6.56 18.89
N PRO A 259 -26.02 7.46 19.87
CA PRO A 259 -24.98 7.87 20.81
C PRO A 259 -24.47 6.74 21.71
N ARG A 260 -25.34 5.76 22.04
CA ARG A 260 -24.92 4.57 22.82
C ARG A 260 -23.84 3.78 22.09
N ASN A 261 -24.05 3.47 20.81
CA ASN A 261 -23.05 2.76 20.00
C ASN A 261 -21.81 3.64 19.79
N GLY A 262 -21.99 4.96 19.62
CA GLY A 262 -20.88 5.92 19.55
C GLY A 262 -19.96 5.87 20.77
N LEU A 263 -20.55 5.89 21.97
CA LEU A 263 -19.82 5.79 23.24
C LEU A 263 -19.15 4.41 23.42
N LEU A 264 -19.83 3.32 23.04
CA LEU A 264 -19.27 1.96 23.12
C LEU A 264 -18.03 1.83 22.23
N TYR A 265 -18.15 2.16 20.94
CA TYR A 265 -17.02 2.10 20.01
C TYR A 265 -15.93 3.10 20.38
N GLY A 266 -16.28 4.30 20.87
CA GLY A 266 -15.34 5.29 21.36
C GLY A 266 -14.54 4.79 22.57
N GLY A 267 -15.21 4.12 23.51
CA GLY A 267 -14.58 3.50 24.67
C GLY A 267 -13.59 2.40 24.28
N VAL A 268 -13.97 1.52 23.33
CA VAL A 268 -13.05 0.51 22.78
C VAL A 268 -11.84 1.17 22.13
N ALA A 269 -12.06 2.22 21.32
CA ALA A 269 -10.96 2.92 20.65
C ALA A 269 -9.96 3.55 21.63
N ILE A 270 -10.47 4.23 22.65
CA ILE A 270 -9.64 4.84 23.71
C ILE A 270 -8.91 3.75 24.50
N GLY A 271 -9.60 2.67 24.90
CA GLY A 271 -9.00 1.56 25.64
C GLY A 271 -7.86 0.89 24.86
N SER A 272 -8.06 0.63 23.57
CA SER A 272 -7.03 0.10 22.68
C SER A 272 -5.85 1.05 22.52
N PHE A 273 -6.08 2.35 22.42
CA PHE A 273 -5.00 3.34 22.36
C PHE A 273 -4.19 3.40 23.67
N LEU A 274 -4.86 3.38 24.82
CA LEU A 274 -4.21 3.36 26.13
C LEU A 274 -3.38 2.08 26.33
N LEU A 275 -3.86 0.94 25.84
CA LEU A 275 -3.11 -0.31 25.84
C LEU A 275 -1.82 -0.20 25.02
N ILE A 276 -1.88 0.35 23.80
CA ILE A 276 -0.70 0.59 22.96
C ILE A 276 0.28 1.52 23.68
N GLN A 277 -0.22 2.63 24.22
CA GLN A 277 0.61 3.60 24.94
C GLN A 277 1.30 2.97 26.16
N ARG A 278 0.58 2.14 26.92
CA ARG A 278 1.14 1.39 28.05
C ARG A 278 2.22 0.42 27.59
N ASN A 279 1.97 -0.35 26.55
CA ASN A 279 2.90 -1.35 26.03
C ASN A 279 4.19 -0.71 25.51
N LEU A 280 4.08 0.35 24.71
CA LEU A 280 5.23 1.09 24.19
C LEU A 280 6.08 1.71 25.31
N ARG A 281 5.45 2.19 26.40
CA ARG A 281 6.18 2.71 27.58
C ARG A 281 6.84 1.61 28.42
N SER A 282 6.31 0.40 28.37
CA SER A 282 6.81 -0.74 29.16
C SER A 282 7.94 -1.49 28.46
N ASP A 283 8.09 -1.30 27.14
CA ASP A 283 9.09 -1.99 26.33
C ASP A 283 10.47 -1.32 26.41
N LYS A 284 11.34 -1.89 27.26
CA LYS A 284 12.71 -1.42 27.45
C LYS A 284 13.60 -1.63 26.21
N GLN A 285 13.31 -2.61 25.36
CA GLN A 285 14.08 -2.85 24.13
C GLN A 285 13.78 -1.77 23.09
N LEU A 286 12.51 -1.42 22.90
CA LEU A 286 12.10 -0.32 22.02
C LEU A 286 12.66 1.03 22.49
N ALA A 287 12.63 1.31 23.79
CA ALA A 287 13.27 2.51 24.34
C ALA A 287 14.78 2.58 24.04
N ALA A 288 15.50 1.46 24.19
CA ALA A 288 16.92 1.38 23.84
C ALA A 288 17.19 1.56 22.34
N TYR A 289 16.36 1.00 21.45
CA TYR A 289 16.49 1.18 19.99
C TYR A 289 16.27 2.63 19.54
N VAL A 290 15.33 3.35 20.16
CA VAL A 290 15.05 4.77 19.84
C VAL A 290 16.19 5.66 20.31
N ASP A 291 16.75 5.43 21.50
CA ASP A 291 17.82 6.26 22.07
C ASP A 291 19.21 5.99 21.47
N THR A 292 19.49 4.77 21.00
CA THR A 292 20.81 4.41 20.44
C THR A 292 20.91 4.58 18.92
N GLY A 293 19.78 4.60 18.20
CA GLY A 293 19.78 4.54 16.73
C GLY A 293 20.08 5.86 15.99
N VAL A 294 19.85 7.01 16.62
CA VAL A 294 19.93 8.33 15.95
C VAL A 294 21.23 9.08 16.28
N ARG A 295 21.75 8.94 17.51
CA ARG A 295 22.93 9.70 17.95
C ARG A 295 24.23 9.25 17.26
N ASP A 296 24.42 7.93 17.11
CA ASP A 296 25.69 7.42 16.55
C ASP A 296 25.70 7.33 15.01
N ARG A 297 24.54 7.38 14.35
CA ARG A 297 24.43 7.22 12.89
C ARG A 297 24.41 8.53 12.11
N LEU A 298 24.27 9.67 12.78
CA LEU A 298 24.42 11.01 12.17
C LEU A 298 25.87 11.52 12.20
N ALA A 299 26.79 10.77 12.80
CA ALA A 299 28.21 10.95 12.52
C ALA A 299 28.48 10.45 11.09
N PHE A 300 28.23 11.32 10.11
CA PHE A 300 28.86 11.17 8.81
C PHE A 300 30.36 11.03 9.07
N PRO A 301 31.03 9.98 8.56
CA PRO A 301 32.48 9.93 8.63
C PRO A 301 33.01 11.22 8.00
N PRO A 302 34.02 11.90 8.59
CA PRO A 302 34.62 13.06 7.95
C PRO A 302 35.04 12.65 6.55
N ASP A 303 34.63 13.42 5.54
CA ASP A 303 35.06 13.26 4.16
C ASP A 303 36.59 13.17 4.14
N THR A 304 37.13 11.96 4.00
CA THR A 304 38.51 11.77 3.56
C THR A 304 38.53 11.98 2.05
N ALA A 305 38.18 13.19 1.62
CA ALA A 305 38.47 13.70 0.31
C ALA A 305 39.88 14.29 0.34
N SER A 306 40.90 13.43 0.38
CA SER A 306 42.21 13.80 -0.16
C SER A 306 42.08 13.82 -1.68
N GLY A 307 41.53 14.91 -2.21
CA GLY A 307 41.70 15.27 -3.61
C GLY A 307 43.19 15.51 -3.88
N PRO A 308 43.69 15.26 -5.11
CA PRO A 308 45.07 15.53 -5.45
C PRO A 308 45.35 17.03 -5.29
N ASP A 309 46.44 17.34 -4.59
CA ASP A 309 47.00 18.66 -4.39
C ASP A 309 47.43 19.27 -5.74
N VAL A 310 46.57 20.10 -6.33
CA VAL A 310 46.94 20.94 -7.48
C VAL A 310 47.65 22.19 -6.95
N SER A 311 48.82 21.98 -6.35
CA SER A 311 49.77 23.04 -6.05
C SER A 311 51.22 22.50 -6.00
N LYS A 312 51.64 21.83 -7.08
CA LYS A 312 53.04 21.79 -7.55
C LYS A 312 53.12 21.04 -8.89
N GLU A 313 53.75 21.73 -9.85
CA GLU A 313 54.08 21.35 -11.23
C GLU A 313 52.99 21.51 -12.30
#